data_AF-A0A8J6BJ55-F1
#
_entry.id   AF-A0A8J6BJ55-F1
#
_cell.length_a   1.000
_cell.length_b   1.000
_cell.length_c   1.000
_cell.angle_alpha   90.00
_cell.angle_beta   90.00
_cell.angle_gamma   90.00
#
_symmetry.space_group_name_H-M   'P 1'
#
loop_
_entity.id
_entity.type
_entity.pdbx_description
1 polymer ?
#
loop_
_entity_poly.entity_id
_entity_poly.type
_entity_poly.pdbx_seq_one_letter_code
_entity_poly.pdbx_strand_id
1 'polypeptide(L)'
;MDEFGYCRIVGRCKDMIIRGGENIYPAEIEQFLHTHPKILEAQVVGLKDERMGEEICAAIRICPNENCTAEEIKQYCKGKISHFKIPRYIVFVNDYPMTVSGKENMSKVLISRGPAAEPPTDL
;
A
#
# COMPACT_ATOMS: atom_id res chain seq x y z
N MET A 1 -1.02 19.15 2.13
CA MET A 1 -1.98 18.55 3.09
C MET A 1 -3.25 19.35 2.95
N ASP A 2 -4.38 18.69 2.74
CA ASP A 2 -5.69 19.36 2.80
C ASP A 2 -6.12 19.46 4.27
N GLU A 3 -6.86 20.50 4.63
CA GLU A 3 -7.22 20.92 6.00
C GLU A 3 -8.07 19.90 6.78
N PHE A 4 -8.36 18.75 6.18
CA PHE A 4 -9.14 17.64 6.73
C PHE A 4 -8.33 16.34 6.90
N GLY A 5 -7.00 16.37 6.77
CA GLY A 5 -6.14 15.20 6.99
C GLY A 5 -6.12 14.18 5.84
N TYR A 6 -6.69 14.53 4.68
CA TYR A 6 -6.65 13.68 3.49
C TYR A 6 -5.25 13.66 2.88
N CYS A 7 -4.61 12.49 2.88
CA CYS A 7 -3.45 12.23 2.05
C CYS A 7 -3.90 11.64 0.72
N ARG A 8 -3.83 12.45 -0.34
CA ARG A 8 -4.02 11.95 -1.70
C ARG A 8 -2.78 11.18 -2.13
N ILE A 9 -2.81 9.86 -1.96
CA ILE A 9 -1.82 8.95 -2.55
C ILE A 9 -2.14 8.87 -4.04
N VAL A 10 -1.43 9.66 -4.86
CA VAL A 10 -1.54 9.56 -6.33
C VAL A 10 -0.55 8.50 -6.80
N GLY A 11 -0.87 7.24 -6.54
CA GLY A 11 -0.19 6.08 -7.14
C GLY A 11 -0.92 5.62 -8.39
N ARG A 12 -0.18 5.09 -9.37
CA ARG A 12 -0.77 4.31 -10.48
C ARG A 12 -0.59 2.83 -10.16
N CYS A 13 -1.62 2.02 -10.40
CA CYS A 13 -1.45 0.57 -10.51
C CYS A 13 -0.58 0.33 -11.74
N LYS A 14 0.71 0.10 -11.50
CA LYS A 14 1.67 -0.32 -12.52
C LYS A 14 1.93 -1.80 -12.30
N ASP A 15 2.24 -2.52 -13.37
CA ASP A 15 2.73 -3.90 -13.25
C ASP A 15 4.07 -3.95 -12.49
N MET A 16 4.80 -2.83 -12.42
CA MET A 16 6.15 -2.77 -11.85
C MET A 16 6.42 -1.41 -11.16
N ILE A 17 7.07 -1.49 -10.00
CA ILE A 17 7.63 -0.39 -9.21
C ILE A 17 9.16 -0.48 -9.30
N ILE A 18 9.84 0.65 -9.50
CA ILE A 18 11.31 0.73 -9.53
C ILE A 18 11.80 1.44 -8.26
N ARG A 19 12.30 0.67 -7.30
CA ARG A 19 12.77 1.18 -6.00
C ARG A 19 14.27 0.97 -5.87
N GLY A 20 15.05 2.05 -5.77
CA GLY A 20 16.50 1.98 -5.59
C GLY A 20 17.23 1.20 -6.70
N GLY A 21 16.65 1.13 -7.90
CA GLY A 21 17.16 0.35 -9.03
C GLY A 21 16.64 -1.10 -9.13
N GLU A 22 15.83 -1.56 -8.17
CA GLU A 22 15.23 -2.90 -8.18
C GLU A 22 13.81 -2.88 -8.76
N ASN A 23 13.50 -3.88 -9.59
CA ASN A 23 12.16 -4.09 -10.14
C ASN A 23 11.30 -4.89 -9.17
N ILE A 24 10.19 -4.31 -8.74
CA ILE A 24 9.27 -4.89 -7.77
C ILE A 24 7.88 -4.99 -8.38
N TYR A 25 7.32 -6.19 -8.43
CA TYR A 25 5.99 -6.45 -8.97
C TYR A 25 4.94 -6.33 -7.85
N PRO A 26 4.02 -5.34 -7.89
CA PRO A 26 3.01 -5.15 -6.84
C PRO A 26 2.15 -6.38 -6.62
N ALA A 27 1.77 -7.08 -7.69
CA ALA A 27 0.95 -8.27 -7.64
C ALA A 27 1.52 -9.37 -6.72
N GLU A 28 2.85 -9.53 -6.66
CA GLU A 28 3.48 -10.52 -5.76
C GLU A 28 3.27 -10.14 -4.28
N ILE A 29 3.36 -8.84 -3.98
CA ILE A 29 3.19 -8.33 -2.61
C ILE A 29 1.71 -8.38 -2.23
N GLU A 30 0.81 -8.03 -3.15
CA GLU A 30 -0.64 -8.17 -2.97
C GLU A 30 -1.02 -9.61 -2.66
N GLN A 31 -0.61 -10.55 -3.51
CA GLN A 31 -0.86 -11.99 -3.32
C GLN A 31 -0.35 -12.48 -1.96
N PHE A 32 0.84 -12.05 -1.56
CA PHE A 32 1.39 -12.36 -0.25
C PHE A 32 0.59 -11.74 0.90
N LEU A 33 0.18 -10.47 0.80
CA LEU A 33 -0.64 -9.82 1.82
C LEU A 33 -2.02 -10.47 1.94
N HIS A 34 -2.58 -10.95 0.83
CA HIS A 34 -3.82 -11.72 0.82
C HIS A 34 -3.73 -13.07 1.56
N THR A 35 -2.53 -13.59 1.86
CA THR A 35 -2.39 -14.78 2.73
C THR A 35 -2.50 -14.46 4.22
N HIS A 36 -2.59 -13.18 4.59
CA HIS A 36 -2.75 -12.77 5.98
C HIS A 36 -4.22 -12.93 6.44
N PRO A 37 -4.51 -13.66 7.53
CA PRO A 37 -5.89 -14.01 7.90
C PRO A 37 -6.78 -12.80 8.24
N LYS A 38 -6.18 -11.68 8.66
CA LYS A 38 -6.89 -10.44 8.98
C LYS A 38 -7.09 -9.50 7.79
N ILE A 39 -6.49 -9.79 6.63
CA ILE A 39 -6.57 -8.92 5.45
C ILE A 39 -7.69 -9.42 4.55
N LEU A 40 -8.67 -8.55 4.29
CA LEU A 40 -9.74 -8.80 3.35
C LEU A 40 -9.27 -8.52 1.92
N GLU A 41 -8.61 -7.38 1.72
CA GLU A 41 -8.13 -6.94 0.42
C GLU A 41 -6.85 -6.10 0.57
N ALA A 42 -5.90 -6.27 -0.36
CA ALA A 42 -4.67 -5.50 -0.39
C ALA A 42 -4.40 -5.02 -1.82
N GLN A 43 -4.06 -3.74 -1.96
CA GLN A 43 -3.57 -3.16 -3.20
C GLN A 43 -2.24 -2.47 -2.95
N VAL A 44 -1.30 -2.68 -3.84
CA VAL A 44 0.06 -2.16 -3.72
C VAL A 44 0.33 -1.19 -4.86
N VAL A 45 0.81 -0.01 -4.51
CA VAL A 45 1.11 1.06 -5.47
C VAL A 45 2.49 1.64 -5.21
N GLY A 46 3.13 2.07 -6.30
CA GLY A 46 4.35 2.85 -6.24
C GLY A 46 4.03 4.32 -5.92
N LEU A 47 4.73 4.88 -4.93
CA LEU A 47 4.75 6.29 -4.64
C LEU A 47 6.07 6.90 -5.07
N LYS A 48 6.04 8.10 -5.65
CA LYS A 48 7.28 8.82 -5.97
C LYS A 48 8.02 9.12 -4.67
N ASP A 49 9.31 8.77 -4.62
CA ASP A 49 10.19 8.98 -3.48
C ASP A 49 11.47 9.69 -3.95
N GLU A 50 11.94 10.69 -3.21
CA GLU A 50 13.10 11.49 -3.61
C GLU A 50 14.44 10.74 -3.46
N ARG A 51 14.49 9.70 -2.60
CA ARG A 51 15.72 8.94 -2.32
C ARG A 51 15.79 7.67 -3.18
N MET A 52 14.68 6.94 -3.26
CA MET A 52 14.62 5.61 -3.90
C MET A 52 13.98 5.64 -5.29
N GLY A 53 13.55 6.81 -5.78
CA GLY A 53 12.79 6.96 -7.03
C GLY A 53 11.31 6.62 -6.85
N GLU A 54 11.03 5.37 -6.45
CA GLU A 54 9.71 4.94 -5.99
C GLU A 54 9.79 4.19 -4.65
N GLU A 55 8.73 4.29 -3.87
CA GLU A 55 8.51 3.56 -2.63
C GLU A 55 7.21 2.78 -2.66
N ILE A 56 7.14 1.71 -1.87
CA ILE A 56 5.99 0.82 -1.85
C ILE A 56 4.97 1.31 -0.82
N CYS A 57 3.73 1.48 -1.27
CA CYS A 57 2.58 1.71 -0.40
C CYS A 57 1.57 0.57 -0.55
N ALA A 58 1.21 -0.06 0.57
CA ALA A 58 0.13 -1.03 0.64
C ALA A 58 -1.12 -0.37 1.23
N ALA A 59 -2.18 -0.32 0.43
CA ALA A 59 -3.53 0.01 0.88
C ALA A 59 -4.21 -1.29 1.28
N ILE A 60 -4.70 -1.38 2.51
CA ILE A 60 -5.20 -2.63 3.09
C ILE A 60 -6.59 -2.41 3.66
N ARG A 61 -7.50 -3.31 3.29
CA ARG A 61 -8.81 -3.46 3.92
C ARG A 61 -8.74 -4.66 4.87
N ILE A 62 -9.09 -4.43 6.13
CA ILE A 62 -9.12 -5.47 7.16
C ILE A 62 -10.47 -6.20 7.12
N CYS A 63 -10.48 -7.49 7.48
CA CYS A 63 -11.71 -8.25 7.67
C CYS A 63 -12.65 -7.59 8.69
N PRO A 64 -13.98 -7.69 8.53
CA PRO A 64 -14.92 -7.16 9.51
C PRO A 64 -14.65 -7.73 10.91
N ASN A 65 -14.66 -6.87 11.93
CA ASN A 65 -14.37 -7.22 13.34
C ASN A 65 -12.92 -7.63 13.65
N GLU A 66 -12.02 -7.59 12.69
CA GLU A 66 -10.58 -7.76 12.94
C GLU A 66 -9.88 -6.42 13.17
N ASN A 67 -8.72 -6.46 13.82
CA ASN A 67 -7.83 -5.31 13.95
C ASN A 67 -6.40 -5.73 13.60
N CYS A 68 -5.74 -4.87 12.83
CA CYS A 68 -4.34 -5.05 12.45
C CYS A 68 -3.64 -3.70 12.39
N THR A 69 -2.40 -3.65 12.85
CA THR A 69 -1.54 -2.47 12.82
C THR A 69 -0.57 -2.54 11.64
N ALA A 70 -0.08 -1.38 11.21
CA ALA A 70 0.94 -1.31 10.17
C ALA A 70 2.21 -2.09 10.57
N GLU A 71 2.59 -2.05 11.85
CA GLU A 71 3.76 -2.78 12.35
C GLU A 71 3.54 -4.29 12.30
N GLU A 72 2.38 -4.81 12.70
CA GLU A 72 2.06 -6.23 12.56
C GLU A 72 2.21 -6.73 11.12
N ILE A 73 1.75 -5.95 10.14
CA ILE A 73 1.88 -6.31 8.72
C ILE A 73 3.33 -6.28 8.27
N LYS A 74 4.12 -5.27 8.67
CA LYS A 74 5.56 -5.23 8.39
C LYS A 74 6.28 -6.43 8.99
N GLN A 75 5.98 -6.78 10.23
CA GLN A 75 6.54 -7.94 10.92
C GLN A 75 6.12 -9.25 10.23
N TYR A 76 4.88 -9.34 9.74
CA TYR A 76 4.43 -10.50 8.96
C TYR A 76 5.22 -10.66 7.65
N CYS A 77 5.63 -9.57 7.01
CA CYS A 77 6.46 -9.58 5.80
C CYS A 77 7.93 -9.95 6.08
N LYS A 78 8.47 -9.56 7.23
CA LYS A 78 9.88 -9.81 7.61
C LYS A 78 10.17 -11.32 7.62
N GLY A 79 11.26 -11.70 6.95
CA GLY A 79 11.70 -13.10 6.85
C GLY A 79 10.89 -13.97 5.88
N LYS A 80 9.80 -13.45 5.28
CA LYS A 80 9.00 -14.17 4.28
C LYS A 80 9.14 -13.61 2.87
N ILE A 81 9.38 -12.30 2.75
CA ILE A 81 9.70 -11.63 1.49
C ILE A 81 10.99 -10.81 1.64
N SER A 82 11.65 -10.52 0.51
CA SER A 82 12.86 -9.68 0.49
C SER A 82 12.59 -8.31 1.10
N HIS A 83 13.57 -7.76 1.83
CA HIS A 83 13.42 -6.48 2.54
C HIS A 83 12.94 -5.33 1.64
N PHE A 84 13.44 -5.27 0.39
CA PHE A 84 13.05 -4.25 -0.58
C PHE A 84 11.59 -4.35 -1.05
N LYS A 85 10.93 -5.50 -0.85
CA LYS A 85 9.50 -5.71 -1.16
C LYS A 85 8.58 -5.40 0.02
N ILE A 86 9.12 -5.13 1.21
CA ILE A 86 8.33 -4.79 2.38
C ILE A 86 7.75 -3.38 2.20
N PRO A 87 6.41 -3.19 2.25
CA PRO A 87 5.80 -1.88 2.11
C PRO A 87 6.31 -0.90 3.16
N ARG A 88 6.83 0.26 2.72
CA ARG A 88 7.25 1.32 3.63
C ARG A 88 6.04 2.00 4.25
N TYR A 89 5.04 2.27 3.42
CA TYR A 89 3.78 2.88 3.80
C TYR A 89 2.66 1.84 3.82
N ILE A 90 1.93 1.80 4.92
CA ILE A 90 0.74 0.96 5.07
C ILE A 90 -0.40 1.86 5.47
N VAL A 91 -1.49 1.78 4.71
CA VAL A 91 -2.68 2.61 4.91
C VAL A 91 -3.90 1.72 4.95
N PHE A 92 -4.72 1.91 5.97
CA PHE A 92 -5.97 1.16 6.11
C PHE A 92 -7.11 1.91 5.43
N VAL A 93 -7.88 1.19 4.63
CA VAL A 93 -9.04 1.71 3.89
C VAL A 93 -10.29 0.94 4.24
N ASN A 94 -11.42 1.64 4.26
CA ASN A 94 -12.72 1.01 4.49
C ASN A 94 -13.29 0.40 3.20
N ASP A 95 -13.00 1.01 2.06
CA ASP A 95 -13.46 0.59 0.74
C ASP A 95 -12.53 1.15 -0.35
N TYR A 96 -12.53 0.53 -1.53
CA TYR A 96 -11.80 1.01 -2.70
C TYR A 96 -12.80 1.58 -3.70
N PRO A 97 -12.51 2.73 -4.35
CA PRO A 97 -13.41 3.27 -5.35
C PRO A 97 -13.57 2.28 -6.52
N MET A 98 -14.72 1.62 -6.59
CA MET A 98 -15.06 0.77 -7.74
C MET A 98 -15.24 1.64 -8.98
N THR A 99 -14.49 1.34 -10.04
CA THR A 99 -14.72 1.96 -11.34
C THR A 99 -15.84 1.19 -12.06
N VAL A 100 -17.00 1.83 -12.21
CA VAL A 100 -18.24 1.25 -12.79
C VAL A 100 -18.18 1.08 -14.32
N SER A 101 -17.00 0.91 -14.91
CA SER A 101 -16.86 0.75 -16.35
C SER A 101 -15.69 -0.18 -16.63
N GLY A 102 -15.98 -1.32 -17.28
CA GLY A 102 -15.02 -2.32 -17.73
C GLY A 102 -14.08 -1.84 -18.84
N LYS A 103 -13.48 -0.65 -18.66
CA LYS A 103 -12.44 -0.07 -19.50
C LYS A 103 -11.34 0.47 -18.60
N GLU A 104 -10.37 -0.40 -18.35
CA GLU A 104 -8.95 -0.19 -18.05
C GLU A 104 -8.48 1.26 -17.87
N ASN A 105 -8.95 1.91 -16.81
CA ASN A 105 -8.38 3.16 -16.31
C ASN A 105 -8.38 3.13 -14.78
N MET A 106 -7.72 2.12 -14.23
CA MET A 106 -7.50 1.92 -12.79
C MET A 106 -6.43 2.90 -12.28
N SER A 107 -6.69 4.20 -12.46
CA SER A 107 -5.64 5.22 -12.47
C SER A 107 -5.54 6.04 -11.19
N LYS A 108 -6.40 5.82 -10.18
CA LYS A 108 -6.42 6.63 -8.95
C LYS A 108 -6.98 5.83 -7.78
N VAL A 109 -6.13 5.23 -6.96
CA VAL A 109 -6.54 4.81 -5.61
C VAL A 109 -6.61 6.07 -4.75
N LEU A 110 -7.80 6.62 -4.56
CA LEU A 110 -8.03 7.72 -3.63
C LEU A 110 -8.14 7.14 -2.22
N ILE A 111 -7.06 7.26 -1.46
CA ILE A 111 -7.00 6.74 -0.08
C ILE A 111 -7.43 7.87 0.85
N SER A 112 -8.65 7.80 1.38
CA SER A 112 -9.08 8.65 2.50
C SER A 112 -8.35 8.20 3.76
N ARG A 113 -7.38 9.00 4.23
CA ARG A 113 -6.64 8.72 5.48
C ARG A 113 -7.62 8.70 6.66
N GLY A 114 -7.65 7.61 7.42
CA GLY A 114 -7.83 7.71 8.88
C GLY A 114 -6.59 8.36 9.52
N PRO A 115 -6.63 8.79 10.79
CA PRO A 115 -5.62 9.64 11.39
C PRO A 115 -4.19 9.10 11.17
N ALA A 116 -3.31 10.03 10.80
CA ALA A 116 -2.01 9.80 10.20
C ALA A 116 -1.16 8.72 10.87
N ALA A 117 -0.92 7.60 10.19
CA ALA A 117 0.30 6.83 10.41
C ALA A 117 1.47 7.70 9.96
N GLU A 118 2.22 8.24 10.91
CA GLU A 118 3.42 9.04 10.69
C GLU A 118 4.38 8.28 9.74
N PRO A 119 5.05 8.96 8.79
CA PRO A 119 6.09 8.31 8.02
C PRO A 119 7.13 7.74 9.01
N PRO A 120 7.58 6.49 8.86
CA PRO A 120 8.62 5.98 9.73
C PRO A 120 9.84 6.89 9.61
N THR A 121 10.21 7.54 10.71
CA THR A 121 11.44 8.32 10.81
C THR A 121 12.60 7.36 10.55
N ASP A 122 13.19 7.45 9.36
CA ASP A 122 14.48 6.84 9.04
C ASP A 122 15.50 7.37 10.06
N LEU A 123 16.01 6.49 10.93
CA LEU A 123 17.16 6.76 11.78
C LEU A 123 18.45 6.40 11.02
#